data_AF-A0A8H3Z8D0-F1
#
_entry.id   AF-A0A8H3Z8D0-F1
#
_cell.length_a   1.000
_cell.length_b   1.000
_cell.length_c   1.000
_cell.angle_alpha   90.00
_cell.angle_beta   90.00
_cell.angle_gamma   90.00
#
_symmetry.space_group_name_H-M   'P 1'
#
loop_
_entity.id
_entity.type
_entity.pdbx_description
1 polymer ?
#
loop_
_entity_poly.entity_id
_entity_poly.type
_entity_poly.pdbx_seq_one_letter_code
_entity_poly.pdbx_strand_id
1 'polypeptide(L)'
;MNSLEEQFINCGDEGNQSVRKKEVNLILEYIEKPVNVTANHPWLSQLSLVRSLVRDKEKYLDMYMDGLNAASIMRKTGSRLRSPNRIVKKWPAALKLGPKETGAKEEFNAAMAGELSGTECYLEWQRVD
;
A
#
# COMPACT_ATOMS: atom_id res chain seq x y z
N MET A 1 -3.96 22.46 7.29
CA MET A 1 -4.07 21.03 7.58
C MET A 1 -5.09 20.89 8.70
N ASN A 2 -6.18 20.18 8.48
CA ASN A 2 -7.25 19.97 9.47
C ASN A 2 -7.09 18.58 10.12
N SER A 3 -7.66 18.39 11.32
CA SER A 3 -7.43 17.19 12.14
C SER A 3 -7.87 15.87 11.48
N LEU A 4 -8.76 15.94 10.49
CA LEU A 4 -9.15 14.80 9.66
C LEU A 4 -8.07 14.41 8.64
N GLU A 5 -7.40 15.38 8.02
CA GLU A 5 -6.23 15.12 7.15
C GLU A 5 -5.06 14.56 7.97
N GLU A 6 -4.82 15.07 9.18
CA GLU A 6 -3.74 14.57 10.05
C GLU A 6 -4.01 13.15 10.58
N GLN A 7 -5.28 12.80 10.85
CA GLN A 7 -5.66 11.41 11.13
C GLN A 7 -5.59 10.52 9.89
N PHE A 8 -5.77 11.08 8.69
CA PHE A 8 -5.62 10.36 7.41
C PHE A 8 -4.17 10.11 7.02
N ILE A 9 -3.27 11.02 7.37
CA ILE A 9 -1.83 10.84 7.14
C ILE A 9 -1.24 9.85 8.16
N ASN A 10 -1.85 9.74 9.36
CA ASN A 10 -1.40 8.84 10.43
C ASN A 10 -2.33 7.63 10.69
N CYS A 11 -3.32 7.34 9.84
CA CYS A 11 -4.17 6.18 10.05
C CYS A 11 -3.40 4.90 9.71
N GLY A 12 -3.11 4.11 10.73
CA GLY A 12 -2.46 2.81 10.58
C GLY A 12 -1.39 2.51 11.62
N ASP A 13 -0.48 1.63 11.24
CA ASP A 13 0.63 1.15 12.06
C ASP A 13 1.94 1.88 11.72
N GLU A 14 1.89 3.15 11.29
CA GLU A 14 3.08 3.88 10.83
C GLU A 14 4.13 4.09 11.94
N GLY A 15 3.64 4.36 13.16
CA GLY A 15 4.42 4.41 14.39
C GLY A 15 4.71 3.04 15.00
N ASN A 16 4.08 1.96 14.50
CA ASN A 16 4.26 0.62 15.03
C ASN A 16 5.61 0.05 14.56
N GLN A 17 6.55 -0.07 15.48
CA GLN A 17 7.89 -0.58 15.20
C GLN A 17 7.88 -2.00 14.65
N SER A 18 6.93 -2.85 15.08
CA SER A 18 6.85 -4.24 14.62
C SER A 18 6.48 -4.32 13.14
N VAL A 19 5.49 -3.52 12.70
CA VAL A 19 5.06 -3.44 11.30
C VAL A 19 6.18 -2.85 10.45
N ARG A 20 6.80 -1.76 10.92
CA ARG A 20 7.95 -1.17 10.24
C ARG A 20 9.08 -2.18 10.04
N LYS A 21 9.43 -2.95 11.07
CA LYS A 21 10.47 -3.98 10.99
C LYS A 21 10.11 -5.08 9.98
N LYS A 22 8.85 -5.52 9.95
CA LYS A 22 8.35 -6.50 8.97
C LYS A 22 8.46 -5.98 7.54
N GLU A 23 7.99 -4.75 7.28
CA GLU A 23 8.05 -4.12 5.95
C GLU A 23 9.50 -3.95 5.49
N VAL A 24 10.39 -3.45 6.36
CA VAL A 24 11.81 -3.29 6.03
C VAL A 24 12.45 -4.65 5.71
N ASN A 25 12.20 -5.68 6.52
CA ASN A 25 12.73 -7.01 6.23
C ASN A 25 12.27 -7.53 4.86
N LEU A 26 11.00 -7.31 4.51
CA LEU A 26 10.47 -7.73 3.22
C LEU A 26 11.09 -6.94 2.06
N ILE A 27 11.31 -5.63 2.21
CA ILE A 27 12.05 -4.82 1.21
C ILE A 27 13.47 -5.37 1.00
N LEU A 28 14.14 -5.78 2.07
CA LEU A 28 15.48 -6.35 1.99
C LEU A 28 15.52 -7.71 1.27
N GLU A 29 14.38 -8.36 1.06
CA GLU A 29 14.28 -9.54 0.20
C GLU A 29 14.25 -9.16 -1.30
N TYR A 30 13.81 -7.95 -1.64
CA TYR A 30 13.80 -7.44 -3.02
C TYR A 30 15.09 -6.69 -3.39
N ILE A 31 15.63 -5.90 -2.48
CA ILE A 31 16.80 -5.04 -2.73
C ILE A 31 17.92 -5.29 -1.71
N GLU A 32 19.15 -5.29 -2.21
CA GLU A 32 20.32 -5.45 -1.37
C GLU A 32 20.66 -4.16 -0.61
N LYS A 33 21.14 -4.32 0.61
CA LYS A 33 21.65 -3.21 1.40
C LYS A 33 23.01 -2.75 0.83
N PRO A 34 23.21 -1.44 0.58
CA PRO A 34 24.51 -0.92 0.18
C PRO A 34 25.61 -1.19 1.22
N VAL A 35 26.86 -1.23 0.76
CA VAL A 35 28.02 -1.29 1.65
C VAL A 35 28.19 0.07 2.34
N ASN A 36 28.47 0.08 3.64
CA ASN A 36 28.72 1.29 4.46
C ASN A 36 27.53 2.27 4.61
N VAL A 37 26.35 1.76 4.99
CA VAL A 37 25.20 2.61 5.35
C VAL A 37 25.47 3.39 6.64
N THR A 38 25.69 4.69 6.52
CA THR A 38 25.71 5.64 7.64
C THR A 38 24.31 6.20 7.91
N ALA A 39 24.13 6.92 9.02
CA ALA A 39 22.82 7.48 9.42
C ALA A 39 22.22 8.45 8.38
N ASN A 40 23.05 9.09 7.56
CA ASN A 40 22.62 10.07 6.54
C ASN A 40 22.63 9.47 5.13
N HIS A 41 22.76 8.16 5.00
CA HIS A 41 22.83 7.51 3.70
C HIS A 41 21.47 7.61 2.99
N PRO A 42 21.38 8.11 1.73
CA PRO A 42 20.11 8.34 1.02
C PRO A 42 19.20 7.11 0.93
N TRP A 43 19.81 5.92 0.88
CA TRP A 43 19.11 4.63 0.93
C TRP A 43 18.15 4.50 2.12
N LEU A 44 18.45 5.09 3.28
CA LEU A 44 17.54 5.05 4.45
C LEU A 44 16.26 5.86 4.20
N SER A 45 16.37 7.00 3.51
CA SER A 45 15.23 7.80 3.08
C SER A 45 14.41 7.04 2.03
N GLN A 46 15.08 6.42 1.06
CA GLN A 46 14.42 5.59 0.04
C GLN A 46 13.65 4.43 0.67
N LEU A 47 14.24 3.70 1.62
CA LEU A 47 13.56 2.62 2.35
C LEU A 47 12.24 3.10 2.94
N SER A 48 12.21 4.30 3.53
CA SER A 48 11.01 4.84 4.15
C SER A 48 9.90 5.11 3.13
N LEU A 49 10.28 5.61 1.93
CA LEU A 49 9.35 5.92 0.85
C LEU A 49 8.78 4.65 0.19
N VAL A 50 9.58 3.59 0.04
CA VAL A 50 9.15 2.36 -0.65
C VAL A 50 8.38 1.37 0.23
N ARG A 51 8.20 1.67 1.53
CA ARG A 51 7.44 0.82 2.48
C ARG A 51 6.02 0.53 2.01
N SER A 52 5.37 1.48 1.34
CA SER A 52 4.01 1.32 0.83
C SER A 52 3.91 0.20 -0.21
N LEU A 53 4.99 -0.07 -0.97
CA LEU A 53 5.00 -1.12 -1.99
C LEU A 53 4.72 -2.51 -1.41
N VAL A 54 5.26 -2.79 -0.22
CA VAL A 54 5.15 -4.09 0.49
C VAL A 54 4.10 -4.11 1.61
N ARG A 55 3.38 -3.00 1.79
CA ARG A 55 2.39 -2.85 2.85
C ARG A 55 1.19 -3.80 2.64
N ASP A 56 0.59 -4.25 3.75
CA ASP A 56 -0.61 -5.10 3.74
C ASP A 56 -1.85 -4.33 3.30
N LYS A 57 -2.04 -4.24 1.98
CA LYS A 57 -3.02 -3.35 1.35
C LYS A 57 -4.46 -3.68 1.75
N GLU A 58 -4.78 -4.96 1.94
CA GLU A 58 -6.13 -5.39 2.32
C GLU A 58 -6.45 -4.97 3.76
N LYS A 59 -5.53 -5.19 4.71
CA LYS A 59 -5.71 -4.74 6.10
C LYS A 59 -6.02 -3.24 6.18
N TYR A 60 -5.25 -2.40 5.48
CA TYR A 60 -5.46 -0.95 5.54
C TYR A 60 -6.68 -0.49 4.75
N LEU A 61 -7.05 -1.20 3.68
CA LEU A 61 -8.32 -0.95 3.00
C LEU A 61 -9.49 -1.24 3.93
N ASP A 62 -9.47 -2.36 4.66
CA ASP A 62 -10.53 -2.70 5.61
C ASP A 62 -10.66 -1.62 6.69
N MET A 63 -9.53 -1.19 7.27
CA MET A 63 -9.50 -0.07 8.21
C MET A 63 -10.09 1.23 7.61
N TYR A 64 -9.75 1.53 6.36
CA TYR A 64 -10.29 2.68 5.64
C TYR A 64 -11.80 2.56 5.42
N MET A 65 -12.28 1.39 5.00
CA MET A 65 -13.69 1.12 4.73
C MET A 65 -14.53 1.16 6.00
N ASP A 66 -13.98 0.71 7.12
CA ASP A 66 -14.58 0.82 8.45
C ASP A 66 -14.65 2.28 8.90
N GLY A 67 -13.55 3.03 8.79
CA GLY A 67 -13.49 4.46 9.13
C GLY A 67 -14.44 5.32 8.28
N LEU A 68 -14.60 4.98 7.01
CA LEU A 68 -15.57 5.60 6.10
C LEU A 68 -17.02 5.17 6.39
N ASN A 69 -17.22 4.11 7.18
CA ASN A 69 -18.51 3.43 7.36
C ASN A 69 -19.15 3.08 6.00
N ALA A 70 -18.34 2.48 5.12
CA ALA A 70 -18.71 2.17 3.75
C ALA A 70 -19.96 1.27 3.68
N ALA A 71 -20.14 0.37 4.66
CA ALA A 71 -21.35 -0.44 4.79
C ALA A 71 -22.63 0.40 4.92
N SER A 72 -22.60 1.49 5.69
CA SER A 72 -23.75 2.39 5.80
C SER A 72 -23.99 3.14 4.48
N ILE A 73 -22.93 3.59 3.80
CA ILE A 73 -23.03 4.28 2.51
C ILE A 73 -23.65 3.34 1.46
N MET A 74 -23.15 2.11 1.36
CA MET A 74 -23.67 1.07 0.46
C MET A 74 -25.17 0.83 0.69
N ARG A 75 -25.60 0.64 1.95
CA ARG A 75 -27.02 0.47 2.28
C ARG A 75 -27.88 1.67 1.88
N LYS A 76 -27.43 2.90 2.18
CA LYS A 76 -28.19 4.13 1.89
C LYS A 76 -28.32 4.41 0.40
N THR A 77 -27.33 4.03 -0.38
CA THR A 77 -27.28 4.29 -1.83
C THR A 77 -27.82 3.13 -2.66
N GLY A 78 -28.22 2.01 -2.04
CA GLY A 78 -28.60 0.80 -2.77
C GLY A 78 -27.45 0.31 -3.65
N SER A 79 -26.23 0.32 -3.13
CA SER A 79 -25.03 -0.07 -3.87
C SER A 79 -24.23 -1.13 -3.14
N ARG A 80 -23.35 -1.82 -3.88
CA ARG A 80 -22.37 -2.76 -3.36
C ARG A 80 -21.03 -2.56 -4.06
N LEU A 81 -19.96 -2.94 -3.38
CA LEU A 81 -18.68 -3.14 -4.06
C LEU A 81 -18.77 -4.34 -4.99
N ARG A 82 -18.31 -4.15 -6.22
CA ARG A 82 -18.13 -5.21 -7.18
C ARG A 82 -16.86 -5.99 -6.84
N SER A 83 -16.93 -7.31 -6.94
CA SER A 83 -15.75 -8.18 -6.89
C SER A 83 -15.92 -9.34 -7.88
N PRO A 84 -14.96 -9.59 -8.79
CA PRO A 84 -13.81 -8.73 -9.08
C PRO A 84 -14.22 -7.43 -9.79
N ASN A 85 -13.36 -6.42 -9.72
CA ASN A 85 -13.43 -5.25 -10.59
C ASN A 85 -13.35 -5.67 -12.07
N ARG A 86 -14.03 -4.93 -12.96
CA ARG A 86 -14.06 -5.20 -14.41
C ARG A 86 -13.34 -4.16 -15.26
N ILE A 87 -13.29 -2.91 -14.82
CA ILE A 87 -12.69 -1.78 -15.54
C ILE A 87 -11.20 -1.72 -15.24
N VAL A 88 -10.83 -1.63 -13.96
CA VAL A 88 -9.44 -1.55 -13.49
C VAL A 88 -9.24 -2.54 -12.36
N LYS A 89 -8.12 -3.27 -12.37
CA LYS A 89 -7.76 -4.16 -11.24
C LYS A 89 -7.84 -3.37 -9.92
N LYS A 90 -8.27 -4.04 -8.84
CA LYS A 90 -8.38 -3.42 -7.51
C LYS A 90 -7.07 -2.75 -7.06
N TRP A 91 -5.94 -3.38 -7.38
CA TRP A 91 -4.59 -2.93 -7.02
C TRP A 91 -3.69 -2.88 -8.27
N PRO A 92 -3.86 -1.88 -9.16
CA PRO A 92 -3.18 -1.87 -10.45
C PRO A 92 -1.67 -1.61 -10.33
N ALA A 93 -1.26 -0.89 -9.29
CA ALA A 93 0.13 -0.51 -9.02
C ALA A 93 0.84 -1.45 -8.03
N ALA A 94 0.16 -2.47 -7.51
CA ALA A 94 0.77 -3.42 -6.60
C ALA A 94 1.84 -4.26 -7.32
N LEU A 95 2.90 -4.59 -6.58
CA LEU A 95 3.87 -5.61 -7.00
C LEU A 95 3.13 -6.91 -7.31
N LYS A 96 3.43 -7.51 -8.45
CA LYS A 96 2.82 -8.76 -8.90
C LYS A 96 3.66 -9.96 -8.45
N LEU A 97 4.97 -9.76 -8.36
CA LEU A 97 5.95 -10.78 -8.04
C LEU A 97 6.37 -10.67 -6.57
N GLY A 98 6.37 -11.81 -5.89
CA GLY A 98 7.00 -12.00 -4.59
C GLY A 98 8.54 -11.99 -4.71
N PRO A 99 9.27 -11.71 -3.62
CA PRO A 99 10.71 -11.45 -3.66
C PRO A 99 11.57 -12.62 -4.17
N LYS A 100 11.03 -13.85 -4.15
CA LYS A 100 11.74 -15.06 -4.60
C LYS A 100 11.41 -15.45 -6.05
N GLU A 101 10.54 -14.71 -6.72
CA GLU A 101 10.15 -14.98 -8.10
C GLU A 101 11.12 -14.34 -9.08
N THR A 102 11.34 -15.00 -10.22
CA THR A 102 12.18 -14.47 -11.30
C THR A 102 11.60 -13.15 -11.80
N GLY A 103 12.40 -12.08 -11.82
CA GLY A 103 11.96 -10.75 -12.25
C GLY A 103 11.46 -9.84 -11.11
N ALA A 104 11.40 -10.33 -9.88
CA ALA A 104 10.85 -9.59 -8.75
C ALA A 104 11.69 -8.35 -8.38
N LYS A 105 13.02 -8.45 -8.46
CA LYS A 105 13.93 -7.33 -8.20
C LYS A 105 13.77 -6.23 -9.24
N GLU A 106 13.60 -6.62 -10.51
CA GLU A 106 13.37 -5.71 -11.63
C GLU A 106 12.02 -5.00 -11.50
N GLU A 107 10.95 -5.72 -11.18
CA GLU A 107 9.64 -5.12 -10.92
C GLU A 107 9.70 -4.17 -9.73
N PHE A 108 10.34 -4.57 -8.62
CA PHE A 108 10.47 -3.74 -7.44
C PHE A 108 11.25 -2.45 -7.73
N ASN A 109 12.37 -2.55 -8.45
CA ASN A 109 13.15 -1.38 -8.84
C ASN A 109 12.37 -0.45 -9.78
N ALA A 110 11.59 -1.01 -10.72
CA ALA A 110 10.73 -0.23 -11.59
C ALA A 110 9.63 0.49 -10.80
N ALA A 111 9.02 -0.18 -9.82
CA ALA A 111 8.01 0.43 -8.94
C ALA A 111 8.62 1.53 -8.06
N MET A 112 9.82 1.32 -7.51
CA MET A 112 10.56 2.31 -6.74
C MET A 112 10.94 3.56 -7.55
N ALA A 113 11.23 3.39 -8.85
CA ALA A 113 11.53 4.50 -9.75
C ALA A 113 10.28 5.23 -10.27
N GLY A 114 9.09 4.64 -10.07
CA GLY A 114 7.82 5.22 -10.46
C GLY A 114 7.27 6.23 -9.45
N GLU A 115 6.16 6.88 -9.81
CA GLU A 115 5.48 7.86 -8.95
C GLU A 115 4.38 7.24 -8.08
N LEU A 116 4.08 5.96 -8.27
CA LEU A 116 3.00 5.26 -7.58
C LEU A 116 3.50 4.60 -6.29
N SER A 117 2.69 4.71 -5.23
CA SER A 117 2.97 4.13 -3.92
C SER A 117 2.76 2.61 -3.87
N GLY A 118 2.11 2.05 -4.90
CA GLY A 118 1.67 0.67 -4.95
C GLY A 118 0.46 0.37 -4.07
N THR A 119 -0.10 1.38 -3.40
CA THR A 119 -1.30 1.26 -2.54
C THR A 119 -2.53 1.92 -3.14
N GLU A 120 -2.45 2.40 -4.38
CA GLU A 120 -3.58 2.94 -5.11
C GLU A 120 -4.66 1.85 -5.25
N CYS A 121 -5.82 2.10 -4.63
CA CYS A 121 -6.95 1.20 -4.63
C CYS A 121 -8.06 1.72 -5.56
N TYR A 122 -8.52 0.88 -6.48
CA TYR A 122 -9.71 1.16 -7.27
C TYR A 122 -10.86 0.29 -6.76
N LEU A 123 -11.92 0.94 -6.31
CA LEU A 123 -13.14 0.29 -5.85
C LEU A 123 -14.25 0.53 -6.87
N GLU A 124 -14.77 -0.53 -7.47
CA GLU A 124 -15.91 -0.43 -8.36
C GLU A 124 -17.22 -0.58 -7.59
N TRP A 125 -18.03 0.48 -7.59
CA TRP A 125 -19.35 0.48 -6.98
C TRP A 125 -20.40 0.16 -8.04
N GLN A 126 -21.34 -0.71 -7.71
CA GLN A 126 -22.47 -1.05 -8.58
C GLN A 126 -23.77 -0.97 -7.79
N ARG A 127 -24.86 -0.58 -8.46
CA ARG A 127 -26.19 -0.62 -7.85
C ARG A 127 -26.59 -2.07 -7.55
N VAL A 128 -27.33 -2.24 -6.47
CA VAL A 128 -28.05 -3.46 -6.15
C VAL A 128 -29.40 -3.30 -6.80
N ASP A 129 -29.52 -3.77 -8.03
CA ASP A 129 -30.81 -3.86 -8.74
C ASP A 129 -31.71 -4.90 -8.06
#